data_AF-A0A0J5FN72-F1
#
_entry.id   AF-A0A0J5FN72-F1
#
_cell.length_a   1.000
_cell.length_b   1.000
_cell.length_c   1.000
_cell.angle_alpha   90.00
_cell.angle_beta   90.00
_cell.angle_gamma   90.00
#
_symmetry.space_group_name_H-M   'P 1'
#
loop_
_entity.id
_entity.type
_entity.pdbx_description
1 polymer ?
#
loop_
_entity_poly.entity_id
_entity_poly.type
_entity_poly.pdbx_seq_one_letter_code
_entity_poly.pdbx_strand_id
1 'polypeptide(L)'
;MTSTTEIETQHHAKIAIVMGSKSDWATMQHAADILTSLDIPFHVEVVSAHRTPDKLFYFSEHAKENGFDVIIAGAGGAAHLPGMLAAKTLVPVFGVPVQSAALSGVDSLYSIVQMPKGIPVGTLAIGKAGAANAALLAAQVLALHDDALFQRLSEWRQAQTQDVLENPDPREGA
;
A
#
# COMPACT_ATOMS: atom_id res chain seq x y z
N MET A 1 -32.82 -32.09 -7.58
CA MET A 1 -31.38 -32.10 -7.89
C MET A 1 -31.14 -31.03 -8.93
N THR A 2 -30.90 -29.80 -8.49
CA THR A 2 -30.65 -28.66 -9.36
C THR A 2 -29.58 -27.81 -8.70
N SER A 3 -28.42 -27.83 -9.35
CA SER A 3 -27.44 -26.76 -9.47
C SER A 3 -26.99 -26.09 -8.18
N THR A 4 -25.84 -26.56 -7.69
CA THR A 4 -24.88 -25.78 -6.90
C THR A 4 -24.54 -24.53 -7.71
N THR A 5 -25.23 -23.43 -7.43
CA THR A 5 -24.93 -22.12 -8.00
C THR A 5 -23.53 -21.74 -7.56
N GLU A 6 -22.68 -21.49 -8.55
CA GLU A 6 -21.37 -20.88 -8.43
C GLU A 6 -21.46 -19.70 -7.47
N ILE A 7 -20.76 -19.79 -6.34
CA ILE A 7 -20.53 -18.62 -5.50
C ILE A 7 -19.65 -17.72 -6.36
N GLU A 8 -20.24 -16.68 -6.96
CA GLU A 8 -19.50 -15.56 -7.51
C GLU A 8 -18.46 -15.17 -6.46
N THR A 9 -17.18 -15.40 -6.74
CA THR A 9 -16.08 -14.95 -5.89
C THR A 9 -16.14 -13.43 -5.87
N GLN A 10 -16.89 -12.89 -4.92
CA GLN A 10 -17.00 -11.47 -4.68
C GLN A 10 -15.58 -10.95 -4.49
N HIS A 11 -15.12 -10.11 -5.42
CA HIS A 11 -13.78 -9.53 -5.45
C HIS A 11 -13.62 -8.59 -4.25
N HIS A 12 -13.45 -9.17 -3.07
CA HIS A 12 -13.27 -8.44 -1.83
C HIS A 12 -11.93 -7.70 -1.90
N ALA A 13 -11.91 -6.43 -1.50
CA ALA A 13 -10.68 -5.66 -1.40
C ALA A 13 -9.68 -6.41 -0.51
N LYS A 14 -8.53 -6.77 -1.09
CA LYS A 14 -7.44 -7.48 -0.38
C LYS A 14 -6.42 -6.54 0.23
N ILE A 15 -6.36 -5.31 -0.28
CA ILE A 15 -5.41 -4.29 0.15
C ILE A 15 -6.20 -3.09 0.65
N ALA A 16 -5.82 -2.56 1.81
CA ALA A 16 -6.33 -1.29 2.29
C ALA A 16 -5.24 -0.21 2.19
N ILE A 17 -5.55 0.91 1.55
CA ILE A 17 -4.73 2.12 1.53
C ILE A 17 -5.27 3.08 2.59
N VAL A 18 -4.49 3.34 3.62
CA VAL A 18 -4.87 4.16 4.76
C VAL A 18 -3.92 5.34 4.89
N MET A 19 -4.46 6.52 5.22
CA MET A 19 -3.65 7.73 5.38
C MET A 19 -4.14 8.67 6.48
N GLY A 20 -3.24 9.47 7.03
CA GLY A 20 -3.53 10.34 8.18
C GLY A 20 -4.42 11.55 7.87
N SER A 21 -4.48 11.97 6.60
CA SER A 21 -5.17 13.17 6.16
C SER A 21 -5.51 13.12 4.67
N LYS A 22 -6.44 13.99 4.23
CA LYS A 22 -6.72 14.17 2.79
C LYS A 22 -5.52 14.70 2.01
N SER A 23 -4.63 15.48 2.62
CA SER A 23 -3.43 15.99 1.95
C SER A 23 -2.43 14.87 1.61
N ASP A 24 -2.39 13.80 2.40
CA ASP A 24 -1.53 12.65 2.13
C ASP A 24 -1.93 11.91 0.84
N TRP A 25 -3.19 12.07 0.39
CA TRP A 25 -3.69 11.46 -0.85
C TRP A 25 -2.87 11.84 -2.08
N ALA A 26 -2.30 13.06 -2.10
CA ALA A 26 -1.42 13.48 -3.19
C ALA A 26 -0.22 12.54 -3.40
N THR A 27 0.23 11.88 -2.33
CA THR A 27 1.25 10.82 -2.36
C THR A 27 0.63 9.43 -2.50
N MET A 28 -0.40 9.13 -1.71
CA MET A 28 -0.95 7.78 -1.60
C MET A 28 -1.78 7.35 -2.82
N GLN A 29 -2.27 8.28 -3.64
CA GLN A 29 -2.94 7.96 -4.91
C GLN A 29 -2.04 7.12 -5.83
N HIS A 30 -0.72 7.27 -5.75
CA HIS A 30 0.20 6.48 -6.57
C HIS A 30 0.22 4.99 -6.16
N ALA A 31 -0.18 4.65 -4.94
CA ALA A 31 -0.45 3.26 -4.58
C ALA A 31 -1.73 2.77 -5.27
N ALA A 32 -2.80 3.58 -5.23
CA ALA A 32 -4.07 3.28 -5.88
C ALA A 32 -3.92 3.10 -7.40
N ASP A 33 -3.17 3.98 -8.07
CA ASP A 33 -2.91 3.92 -9.50
C ASP A 33 -2.27 2.58 -9.91
N ILE A 34 -1.27 2.11 -9.13
CA ILE A 34 -0.62 0.82 -9.36
C ILE A 34 -1.61 -0.34 -9.17
N LEU A 35 -2.37 -0.34 -8.07
CA LEU A 35 -3.34 -1.41 -7.80
C LEU A 35 -4.44 -1.45 -8.88
N THR A 36 -4.91 -0.30 -9.36
CA THR A 36 -5.82 -0.20 -10.51
C THR A 36 -5.18 -0.77 -11.77
N SER A 37 -3.92 -0.43 -12.08
CA SER A 37 -3.24 -0.94 -13.28
C SER A 37 -3.03 -2.45 -13.28
N LEU A 38 -2.95 -3.06 -12.09
CA LEU A 38 -2.80 -4.50 -11.89
C LEU A 38 -4.14 -5.22 -11.69
N ASP A 39 -5.26 -4.51 -11.81
CA ASP A 39 -6.61 -5.03 -11.56
C ASP A 39 -6.71 -5.74 -10.19
N ILE A 40 -6.29 -5.02 -9.14
CA ILE A 40 -6.37 -5.48 -7.76
C ILE A 40 -7.42 -4.62 -7.04
N PRO A 41 -8.51 -5.21 -6.51
CA PRO A 41 -9.47 -4.49 -5.69
C PRO A 41 -8.84 -3.97 -4.39
N PHE A 42 -9.07 -2.69 -4.06
CA PHE A 42 -8.55 -2.08 -2.85
C PHE A 42 -9.56 -1.15 -2.17
N HIS A 43 -9.35 -0.95 -0.87
CA HIS A 43 -10.07 0.01 -0.03
C HIS A 43 -9.22 1.27 0.18
N VAL A 44 -9.84 2.43 0.30
CA VAL A 44 -9.16 3.71 0.60
C VAL A 44 -9.85 4.42 1.74
N GLU A 45 -9.09 4.83 2.76
CA GLU A 45 -9.68 5.53 3.90
C GLU A 45 -8.72 6.49 4.60
N VAL A 46 -9.27 7.60 5.12
CA VAL A 46 -8.55 8.48 6.04
C VAL A 46 -8.72 7.98 7.47
N VAL A 47 -7.61 7.63 8.11
CA VAL A 47 -7.51 7.21 9.51
C VAL A 47 -6.35 7.96 10.15
N SER A 48 -6.65 8.94 11.00
CA SER A 48 -5.63 9.77 11.63
C SER A 48 -5.21 9.16 12.96
N ALA A 49 -3.93 8.78 13.08
CA ALA A 49 -3.38 8.25 14.33
C ALA A 49 -3.57 9.20 15.53
N HIS A 50 -3.38 10.51 15.31
CA HIS A 50 -3.45 11.49 16.38
C HIS A 50 -4.84 12.08 16.60
N ARG A 51 -5.70 12.13 15.56
CA ARG A 51 -7.02 12.77 15.65
C ARG A 51 -8.17 11.79 15.79
N THR A 52 -7.99 10.55 15.34
CA THR A 52 -8.99 9.48 15.41
C THR A 52 -8.35 8.17 15.90
N PRO A 53 -7.70 8.14 17.07
CA PRO A 53 -6.98 6.96 17.56
C PRO A 53 -7.89 5.74 17.75
N ASP A 54 -9.11 5.93 18.24
CA ASP A 54 -10.05 4.81 18.42
C ASP A 54 -10.47 4.19 17.09
N LYS A 55 -10.64 5.03 16.05
CA LYS A 55 -10.89 4.56 14.68
C LYS A 55 -9.70 3.74 14.16
N LEU A 56 -8.47 4.16 14.45
CA LEU A 56 -7.26 3.42 14.08
C LEU A 56 -7.28 2.03 14.72
N PHE A 57 -7.58 1.96 16.01
CA PHE A 57 -7.60 0.70 16.75
C PHE A 57 -8.69 -0.21 16.20
N TYR A 58 -9.91 0.31 16.05
CA TYR A 58 -11.03 -0.42 15.47
C TYR A 58 -10.70 -0.95 14.07
N PHE A 59 -10.18 -0.10 13.17
CA PHE A 59 -9.80 -0.50 11.83
C PHE A 59 -8.78 -1.65 11.85
N SER A 60 -7.76 -1.55 12.69
CA SER A 60 -6.65 -2.53 12.74
C SER A 60 -7.10 -3.87 13.31
N GLU A 61 -7.86 -3.84 14.40
CA GLU A 61 -8.36 -5.05 15.08
C GLU A 61 -9.27 -5.87 14.17
N HIS A 62 -10.08 -5.20 13.35
CA HIS A 62 -11.02 -5.84 12.42
C HIS A 62 -10.42 -6.03 11.01
N ALA A 63 -9.15 -5.67 10.77
CA ALA A 63 -8.59 -5.68 9.42
C ALA A 63 -8.64 -7.08 8.76
N LYS A 64 -8.33 -8.13 9.52
CA LYS A 64 -8.37 -9.51 9.01
C LYS A 64 -9.80 -10.00 8.77
N GLU A 65 -10.72 -9.64 9.66
CA GLU A 65 -12.15 -9.99 9.55
C GLU A 65 -12.79 -9.30 8.34
N ASN A 66 -12.36 -8.06 8.06
CA ASN A 66 -12.68 -7.33 6.84
C ASN A 66 -11.92 -7.82 5.61
N GLY A 67 -11.29 -9.00 5.65
CA GLY A 67 -10.71 -9.65 4.48
C GLY A 67 -9.43 -9.00 3.92
N PHE A 68 -8.82 -8.06 4.64
CA PHE A 68 -7.55 -7.46 4.21
C PHE A 68 -6.39 -8.44 4.45
N ASP A 69 -5.57 -8.59 3.42
CA ASP A 69 -4.35 -9.38 3.44
C ASP A 69 -3.09 -8.49 3.50
N VAL A 70 -3.18 -7.22 3.12
CA VAL A 70 -2.12 -6.20 3.30
C VAL A 70 -2.73 -4.82 3.61
N ILE A 71 -2.07 -4.03 4.47
CA ILE A 71 -2.38 -2.62 4.69
C ILE A 71 -1.20 -1.77 4.20
N ILE A 72 -1.48 -0.77 3.36
CA ILE A 72 -0.54 0.27 2.93
C ILE A 72 -0.89 1.55 3.70
N ALA A 73 0.03 2.05 4.52
CA ALA A 73 -0.22 3.16 5.43
C ALA A 73 0.71 4.36 5.16
N GLY A 74 0.12 5.51 4.83
CA GLY A 74 0.85 6.76 4.54
C GLY A 74 0.71 7.82 5.64
N ALA A 75 1.84 8.37 6.11
CA ALA A 75 1.84 9.50 7.03
C ALA A 75 3.14 10.32 6.94
N GLY A 76 3.07 11.60 7.30
CA GLY A 76 4.19 12.54 7.31
C GLY A 76 4.47 13.16 8.68
N GLY A 77 5.67 13.73 8.87
CA GLY A 77 6.13 14.30 10.13
C GLY A 77 6.38 13.24 11.20
N ALA A 78 5.77 13.39 12.38
CA ALA A 78 5.71 12.35 13.41
C ALA A 78 4.74 11.22 13.00
N ALA A 79 5.17 10.43 12.02
CA ALA A 79 4.31 9.55 11.22
C ALA A 79 3.94 8.22 11.93
N HIS A 80 3.12 8.29 12.98
CA HIS A 80 2.79 7.13 13.83
C HIS A 80 1.77 6.14 13.24
N LEU A 81 1.07 6.51 12.17
CA LEU A 81 -0.02 5.68 11.62
C LEU A 81 0.43 4.25 11.29
N PRO A 82 1.51 4.00 10.52
CA PRO A 82 1.89 2.62 10.17
C PRO A 82 2.25 1.76 11.39
N GLY A 83 3.06 2.30 12.32
CA GLY A 83 3.49 1.58 13.51
C GLY A 83 2.33 1.24 14.44
N MET A 84 1.37 2.16 14.62
CA MET A 84 0.21 1.92 15.48
C MET A 84 -0.80 0.95 14.86
N LEU A 85 -0.95 0.93 13.53
CA LEU A 85 -1.74 -0.10 12.84
C LEU A 85 -1.12 -1.48 13.10
N ALA A 86 0.20 -1.62 12.85
CA ALA A 86 0.94 -2.87 13.04
C ALA A 86 0.91 -3.36 14.49
N ALA A 87 0.84 -2.46 15.48
CA ALA A 87 0.72 -2.83 16.89
C ALA A 87 -0.63 -3.49 17.24
N LYS A 88 -1.63 -3.37 16.36
CA LYS A 88 -3.02 -3.77 16.62
C LYS A 88 -3.54 -4.83 15.64
N THR A 89 -2.71 -5.31 14.71
CA THR A 89 -3.09 -6.33 13.73
C THR A 89 -1.93 -7.24 13.34
N LEU A 90 -2.24 -8.46 12.92
CA LEU A 90 -1.28 -9.37 12.30
C LEU A 90 -1.24 -9.25 10.76
N VAL A 91 -2.16 -8.49 10.18
CA VAL A 91 -2.11 -8.16 8.75
C VAL A 91 -0.84 -7.37 8.46
N PRO A 92 0.00 -7.76 7.49
CA PRO A 92 1.21 -7.03 7.13
C PRO A 92 0.93 -5.55 6.84
N VAL A 93 1.73 -4.67 7.45
CA VAL A 93 1.65 -3.22 7.26
C VAL A 93 2.88 -2.72 6.49
N PHE A 94 2.62 -2.06 5.37
CA PHE A 94 3.63 -1.38 4.56
C PHE A 94 3.52 0.13 4.73
N GLY A 95 4.57 0.72 5.30
CA GLY A 95 4.63 2.14 5.64
C GLY A 95 5.21 2.98 4.50
N VAL A 96 4.52 4.06 4.15
CA VAL A 96 4.95 5.05 3.16
C VAL A 96 5.23 6.38 3.89
N PRO A 97 6.50 6.77 4.02
CA PRO A 97 6.85 8.09 4.54
C PRO A 97 6.39 9.19 3.59
N VAL A 98 5.40 9.98 3.98
CA VAL A 98 4.96 11.14 3.19
C VAL A 98 5.95 12.29 3.39
N GLN A 99 6.30 12.98 2.31
CA GLN A 99 7.27 14.08 2.37
C GLN A 99 6.74 15.23 3.22
N SER A 100 7.46 15.56 4.29
CA SER A 100 7.18 16.74 5.13
C SER A 100 7.81 18.00 4.54
N ALA A 101 7.23 19.16 4.86
CA ALA A 101 7.70 20.45 4.30
C ALA A 101 9.10 20.84 4.78
N ALA A 102 9.38 20.68 6.07
CA ALA A 102 10.62 21.18 6.68
C ALA A 102 11.80 20.20 6.52
N LEU A 103 11.54 18.89 6.66
CA LEU A 103 12.59 17.87 6.72
C LEU A 103 12.54 16.90 5.53
N SER A 104 11.76 17.24 4.49
CA SER A 104 11.66 16.47 3.25
C SER A 104 11.39 14.97 3.49
N GLY A 105 10.61 14.65 4.53
CA GLY A 105 10.23 13.28 4.87
C GLY A 105 11.27 12.47 5.66
N VAL A 106 12.43 13.03 6.05
CA VAL A 106 13.39 12.32 6.92
C VAL A 106 12.79 12.03 8.30
N ASP A 107 12.05 12.98 8.84
CA ASP A 107 11.23 12.80 10.05
C ASP A 107 10.22 11.67 9.91
N SER A 108 9.57 11.61 8.77
CA SER A 108 8.54 10.64 8.43
C SER A 108 9.14 9.26 8.28
N LEU A 109 10.30 9.16 7.61
CA LEU A 109 11.04 7.94 7.42
C LEU A 109 11.45 7.35 8.77
N TYR A 110 12.12 8.13 9.63
CA TYR A 110 12.56 7.63 10.93
C TYR A 110 11.41 7.33 11.89
N SER A 111 10.28 8.03 11.78
CA SER A 111 9.08 7.72 12.56
C SER A 111 8.43 6.38 12.17
N ILE A 112 8.71 5.87 10.96
CA ILE A 112 8.10 4.64 10.43
C ILE A 112 9.08 3.46 10.47
N VAL A 113 10.32 3.63 10.00
CA VAL A 113 11.24 2.50 9.76
C VAL A 113 11.90 1.97 11.03
N GLN A 114 12.07 2.81 12.05
CA GLN A 114 12.82 2.49 13.27
C GLN A 114 11.98 1.75 14.32
N MET A 115 11.05 0.90 13.89
CA MET A 115 10.25 0.09 14.81
C MET A 115 11.16 -0.82 15.65
N PRO A 116 11.04 -0.82 16.99
CA PRO A 116 11.76 -1.76 17.84
C PRO A 116 11.37 -3.21 17.57
N LYS A 117 12.17 -4.15 18.07
CA LYS A 117 11.90 -5.60 17.97
C LYS A 117 10.49 -5.93 18.47
N GLY A 118 9.69 -6.56 17.61
CA GLY A 118 8.41 -7.17 17.97
C GLY A 118 7.27 -6.76 17.04
N ILE A 119 7.21 -5.50 16.63
CA ILE A 119 6.11 -4.95 15.82
C ILE A 119 6.68 -4.40 14.50
N PRO A 120 6.72 -5.20 13.42
CA PRO A 120 7.37 -4.80 12.18
C PRO A 120 6.48 -3.88 11.32
N VAL A 121 7.13 -2.99 10.57
CA VAL A 121 6.54 -2.25 9.44
C VAL A 121 7.48 -2.35 8.25
N GLY A 122 7.00 -2.87 7.12
CA GLY A 122 7.77 -2.87 5.88
C GLY A 122 7.79 -1.45 5.30
N THR A 123 8.90 -0.72 5.43
CA THR A 123 8.95 0.69 5.05
C THR A 123 9.50 0.88 3.65
N LEU A 124 8.86 1.76 2.87
CA LEU A 124 9.25 2.08 1.49
C LEU A 124 9.93 3.46 1.42
N ALA A 125 10.36 3.84 0.22
CA ALA A 125 10.97 5.15 -0.04
C ALA A 125 10.04 6.31 0.38
N ILE A 126 10.61 7.50 0.58
CA ILE A 126 9.82 8.70 0.85
C ILE A 126 9.00 9.09 -0.39
N GLY A 127 7.74 9.47 -0.19
CA GLY A 127 6.89 10.10 -1.19
C GLY A 127 6.32 9.13 -2.24
N LYS A 128 6.14 9.66 -3.46
CA LYS A 128 5.39 9.01 -4.55
C LYS A 128 5.95 7.64 -4.94
N ALA A 129 7.29 7.54 -5.01
CA ALA A 129 7.98 6.30 -5.29
C ALA A 129 7.70 5.24 -4.22
N GLY A 130 7.61 5.66 -2.95
CA GLY A 130 7.24 4.79 -1.84
C GLY A 130 5.82 4.25 -1.95
N ALA A 131 4.86 5.11 -2.29
CA ALA A 131 3.47 4.71 -2.46
C ALA A 131 3.31 3.68 -3.59
N ALA A 132 3.89 3.95 -4.76
CA ALA A 132 3.87 3.01 -5.88
C ALA A 132 4.53 1.66 -5.51
N ASN A 133 5.70 1.72 -4.88
CA ASN A 133 6.41 0.50 -4.47
C ASN A 133 5.71 -0.26 -3.34
N ALA A 134 4.96 0.41 -2.46
CA ALA A 134 4.16 -0.27 -1.44
C ALA A 134 3.04 -1.09 -2.08
N ALA A 135 2.39 -0.56 -3.13
CA ALA A 135 1.40 -1.29 -3.92
C ALA A 135 2.04 -2.46 -4.69
N LEU A 136 3.20 -2.27 -5.33
CA LEU A 136 3.92 -3.36 -5.99
C LEU A 136 4.38 -4.44 -5.02
N LEU A 137 4.80 -4.07 -3.80
CA LEU A 137 5.17 -5.04 -2.77
C LEU A 137 3.95 -5.80 -2.25
N ALA A 138 2.83 -5.10 -2.04
CA ALA A 138 1.56 -5.74 -1.67
C ALA A 138 1.08 -6.71 -2.74
N ALA A 139 1.15 -6.32 -4.03
CA ALA A 139 0.84 -7.21 -5.15
C ALA A 139 1.74 -8.45 -5.17
N GLN A 140 3.04 -8.31 -4.90
CA GLN A 140 3.96 -9.46 -4.79
C GLN A 140 3.58 -10.42 -3.67
N VAL A 141 3.15 -9.90 -2.51
CA VAL A 141 2.69 -10.73 -1.39
C VAL A 141 1.47 -11.55 -1.80
N LEU A 142 0.48 -10.92 -2.44
CA LEU A 142 -0.72 -11.62 -2.91
C LEU A 142 -0.41 -12.63 -4.02
N ALA A 143 0.48 -12.28 -4.94
CA ALA A 143 0.89 -13.13 -6.07
C ALA A 143 1.56 -14.45 -5.64
N LEU A 144 2.01 -14.59 -4.39
CA LEU A 144 2.50 -15.87 -3.85
C LEU A 144 1.42 -16.97 -3.85
N HIS A 145 0.15 -16.57 -3.91
CA HIS A 145 -1.01 -17.47 -3.84
C HIS A 145 -2.06 -17.18 -4.92
N ASP A 146 -1.74 -16.33 -5.89
CA ASP A 146 -2.61 -15.94 -7.00
C ASP A 146 -1.80 -15.93 -8.30
N ASP A 147 -1.86 -17.06 -9.04
CA ASP A 147 -1.12 -17.25 -10.28
C ASP A 147 -1.53 -16.25 -11.38
N ALA A 148 -2.80 -15.83 -11.40
CA ALA A 148 -3.28 -14.85 -12.36
C ALA A 148 -2.69 -13.47 -12.07
N LEU A 149 -2.64 -13.06 -10.80
CA LEU A 149 -1.95 -11.84 -10.39
C LEU A 149 -0.44 -11.93 -10.62
N PHE A 150 0.18 -13.07 -10.35
CA PHE A 150 1.59 -13.29 -10.64
C PHE A 150 1.91 -13.03 -12.11
N GLN A 151 1.07 -13.51 -13.02
CA GLN A 151 1.23 -13.29 -14.46
C GLN A 151 1.08 -11.80 -14.82
N ARG A 152 0.02 -11.12 -14.36
CA ARG A 152 -0.18 -9.67 -14.61
C ARG A 152 0.99 -8.83 -14.10
N LEU A 153 1.50 -9.14 -12.91
CA LEU A 153 2.64 -8.45 -12.32
C LEU A 153 3.94 -8.71 -13.10
N SER A 154 4.13 -9.92 -13.60
CA SER A 154 5.30 -10.29 -14.43
C SER A 154 5.28 -9.52 -15.75
N GLU A 155 4.13 -9.47 -16.41
CA GLU A 155 3.91 -8.69 -17.64
C GLU A 155 4.13 -7.19 -17.40
N TRP A 156 3.61 -6.65 -16.29
CA TRP A 156 3.81 -5.25 -15.90
C TRP A 156 5.31 -4.91 -15.78
N ARG A 157 6.10 -5.76 -15.11
CA ARG A 157 7.56 -5.58 -14.99
C ARG A 157 8.29 -5.71 -16.33
N GLN A 158 7.86 -6.65 -17.17
CA GLN A 158 8.43 -6.83 -18.49
C GLN A 158 8.17 -5.60 -19.36
N ALA A 159 6.94 -5.05 -19.34
CA ALA A 159 6.59 -3.84 -20.07
C ALA A 159 7.45 -2.64 -19.63
N GLN A 160 7.67 -2.45 -18.32
CA GLN A 160 8.57 -1.40 -17.82
C GLN A 160 10.01 -1.57 -18.34
N THR A 161 10.49 -2.82 -18.39
CA THR A 161 11.83 -3.11 -18.94
C THR A 161 11.89 -2.79 -20.42
N GLN A 162 10.87 -3.20 -21.17
CA GLN A 162 10.80 -3.00 -22.61
C GLN A 162 10.72 -1.51 -22.97
N ASP A 163 9.94 -0.73 -22.23
CA ASP A 163 9.83 0.72 -22.43
C ASP A 163 11.19 1.44 -22.37
N VAL A 164 12.05 1.08 -21.40
CA VAL A 164 13.41 1.64 -21.29
C VAL A 164 14.30 1.19 -22.46
N LEU A 165 14.17 -0.06 -22.90
CA LEU A 165 14.95 -0.60 -24.02
C LEU A 165 14.54 -0.01 -25.37
N GLU A 166 13.24 0.29 -25.54
CA GLU A 166 12.67 0.88 -26.75
C GLU A 166 12.89 2.40 -26.83
N ASN A 167 13.04 3.07 -25.69
CA ASN A 167 13.26 4.51 -25.61
C ASN A 167 14.61 4.88 -24.96
N PRO A 168 15.76 4.44 -25.51
CA PRO A 168 17.07 4.64 -24.89
C PRO A 168 17.63 6.06 -25.06
N ASP A 169 17.18 6.81 -26.06
CA ASP A 169 17.63 8.18 -26.32
C ASP A 169 16.67 9.21 -25.69
N PRO A 170 17.08 9.94 -24.64
CA PRO A 170 16.21 10.91 -23.96
C PRO A 170 15.86 12.15 -24.81
N ARG A 171 16.39 12.25 -26.04
CA ARG A 171 16.07 13.34 -26.98
C ARG A 171 14.93 13.00 -27.93
N GLU A 172 14.57 11.73 -28.06
CA GLU A 172 13.49 11.30 -28.96
C GLU A 172 12.13 11.45 -28.24
N GLY A 173 11.17 12.18 -28.84
CA GLY A 173 9.84 12.41 -28.27
C GLY A 173 9.67 13.64 -27.37
N ALA A 174 10.70 14.48 -27.23
CA ALA A 174 10.63 15.79 -26.57
C ALA A 174 10.13 16.92 -27.49
#